data_AF-A0A9X8R1Z7-F1
#
_entry.id   AF-A0A9X8R1Z7-F1
#
_cell.length_a   1.000
_cell.length_b   1.000
_cell.length_c   1.000
_cell.angle_alpha   90.00
_cell.angle_beta   90.00
_cell.angle_gamma   90.00
#
_symmetry.space_group_name_H-M   'P 1'
#
loop_
_entity.id
_entity.type
_entity.pdbx_description
1 polymer ?
#
loop_
_entity_poly.entity_id
_entity_poly.type
_entity_poly.pdbx_seq_one_letter_code
_entity_poly.pdbx_strand_id
1 'polypeptide(L)'
;MPVNPRVEKAVQQALFKHVSGAHAHRLRDFVTQTVSSYVAVSGFGDISPYGPTSLPNMTSLVVQASDRVYLQGRDLTPESVFAVENIHAVVPENMHAYYAKRLALVRIAEFSLGYSLDIEGSDDEPKKGYARPYLPEDFPKIRQWAVARTTQYSRELTEGALALCLGAGLMGKQAVTVKAGDIREDNNGVVWVPQGHGESPRPVATVFTQALLELRGRREPDQLLLGGKEKPASLQTLNVGREFKVFPARLRMTWYVAVAATTNADVAATALGTKFLYPYLKFSRKDGVRPDPIEDHARELVDPFTNWPALRADQRWQPTPSPSAPVAKETGSGDKAKRMNAADVPVQQQEQYPRSGVADEQARKQRSMFEVIDGGKK
;
A
#
# COMPACT_ATOMS: atom_id res chain seq x y z
N MET A 1 10.18 -31.17 11.59
CA MET A 1 9.37 -30.96 10.36
C MET A 1 10.09 -31.59 9.19
N PRO A 2 9.40 -32.25 8.25
CA PRO A 2 10.05 -32.81 7.06
C PRO A 2 10.72 -31.69 6.25
N VAL A 3 12.00 -31.89 5.90
CA VAL A 3 12.77 -30.93 5.08
C VAL A 3 12.19 -30.91 3.67
N ASN A 4 12.05 -29.72 3.09
CA ASN A 4 11.59 -29.59 1.72
C ASN A 4 12.64 -30.19 0.75
N PRO A 5 12.29 -31.16 -0.12
CA PRO A 5 13.25 -31.80 -1.02
C PRO A 5 13.99 -30.82 -1.96
N ARG A 6 13.37 -29.69 -2.30
CA ARG A 6 14.01 -28.65 -3.12
C ARG A 6 15.11 -27.93 -2.36
N VAL A 7 14.91 -27.69 -1.06
CA VAL A 7 15.93 -27.10 -0.19
C VAL A 7 17.09 -28.07 -0.05
N GLU A 8 16.81 -29.33 0.27
CA GLU A 8 17.86 -30.34 0.41
C GLU A 8 18.73 -30.49 -0.85
N LYS A 9 18.09 -30.56 -2.03
CA LYS A 9 18.80 -30.58 -3.32
C LYS A 9 19.65 -29.33 -3.52
N ALA A 10 19.14 -28.14 -3.20
CA ALA A 10 19.89 -26.89 -3.33
C ALA A 10 21.08 -26.84 -2.37
N VAL A 11 20.93 -27.33 -1.12
CA VAL A 11 22.03 -27.42 -0.15
C VAL A 11 23.10 -28.37 -0.64
N GLN A 12 22.73 -29.56 -1.09
CA GLN A 12 23.70 -30.54 -1.60
C GLN A 12 24.50 -29.98 -2.79
N GLN A 13 23.82 -29.32 -3.74
CA GLN A 13 24.48 -28.68 -4.88
C GLN A 13 25.41 -27.54 -4.47
N ALA A 14 24.99 -26.71 -3.52
CA ALA A 14 25.80 -25.60 -3.02
C ALA A 14 27.04 -26.08 -2.25
N LEU A 15 26.88 -27.09 -1.39
CA LEU A 15 28.00 -27.72 -0.67
C LEU A 15 29.02 -28.32 -1.64
N PHE A 16 28.56 -29.10 -2.62
CA PHE A 16 29.43 -29.68 -3.64
C PHE A 16 30.20 -28.61 -4.43
N LYS A 17 29.56 -27.47 -4.69
CA LYS A 17 30.15 -26.39 -5.48
C LYS A 17 31.17 -25.55 -4.71
N HIS A 18 30.93 -25.27 -3.43
CA HIS A 18 31.69 -24.26 -2.68
C HIS A 18 32.57 -24.82 -1.57
N VAL A 19 32.43 -26.10 -1.19
CA VAL A 19 33.09 -26.67 -0.02
C VAL A 19 33.93 -27.87 -0.43
N SER A 20 35.20 -27.91 -0.02
CA SER A 20 36.04 -29.09 -0.20
C SER A 20 35.55 -30.24 0.70
N GLY A 21 35.44 -31.45 0.14
CA GLY A 21 34.55 -32.51 0.67
C GLY A 21 34.79 -33.02 2.10
N ALA A 22 35.89 -32.67 2.76
CA ALA A 22 36.22 -33.19 4.08
C ALA A 22 35.24 -32.74 5.20
N HIS A 23 34.68 -31.53 5.10
CA HIS A 23 33.82 -30.95 6.15
C HIS A 23 32.43 -30.52 5.68
N ALA A 24 32.06 -30.78 4.42
CA ALA A 24 30.74 -30.46 3.89
C ALA A 24 29.59 -31.04 4.72
N HIS A 25 29.78 -32.23 5.31
CA HIS A 25 28.80 -32.86 6.19
C HIS A 25 28.53 -32.05 7.48
N ARG A 26 29.53 -31.32 8.00
CA ARG A 26 29.39 -30.48 9.20
C ARG A 26 28.59 -29.21 8.95
N LEU A 27 28.62 -28.69 7.72
CA LEU A 27 27.85 -27.50 7.35
C LEU A 27 26.39 -27.85 7.01
N ARG A 28 26.12 -29.08 6.55
CA ARG A 28 24.84 -29.48 5.95
C ARG A 28 23.65 -29.20 6.85
N ASP A 29 23.73 -29.59 8.12
CA ASP A 29 22.59 -29.51 9.04
C ASP A 29 22.24 -28.05 9.34
N PHE A 30 23.25 -27.24 9.68
CA PHE A 30 23.08 -25.81 9.91
C PHE A 30 22.49 -25.08 8.70
N VAL A 31 23.06 -25.30 7.51
CA VAL A 31 22.58 -24.66 6.27
C VAL A 31 21.16 -25.11 5.94
N THR A 32 20.87 -26.41 6.07
CA THR A 32 19.55 -26.97 5.77
C THR A 32 18.50 -26.41 6.71
N GLN A 33 18.78 -26.35 8.01
CA GLN A 33 17.87 -25.79 9.01
C GLN A 33 17.61 -24.30 8.74
N THR A 34 18.66 -23.53 8.50
CA THR A 34 18.59 -22.08 8.27
C THR A 34 17.76 -21.76 7.02
N VAL A 35 18.10 -22.37 5.88
CA VAL A 35 17.39 -22.13 4.62
C VAL A 35 15.96 -22.66 4.68
N SER A 36 15.71 -23.83 5.28
CA SER A 36 14.35 -24.38 5.41
C SER A 36 13.45 -23.48 6.24
N SER A 37 13.97 -22.95 7.36
CA SER A 37 13.22 -22.06 8.24
C SER A 37 12.87 -20.75 7.53
N TYR A 38 13.84 -20.16 6.81
CA TYR A 38 13.60 -18.94 6.03
C TYR A 38 12.57 -19.14 4.92
N VAL A 39 12.67 -20.25 4.18
CA VAL A 39 11.75 -20.60 3.08
C VAL A 39 10.34 -20.88 3.60
N ALA A 40 10.21 -21.53 4.76
CA ALA A 40 8.91 -21.82 5.37
C ALA A 40 8.16 -20.53 5.75
N VAL A 41 8.88 -19.47 6.13
CA VAL A 41 8.29 -18.19 6.51
C VAL A 41 8.06 -17.27 5.32
N SER A 42 9.01 -17.20 4.39
CA SER A 42 8.91 -16.34 3.20
C SER A 42 7.95 -16.90 2.15
N GLY A 43 7.71 -18.21 2.16
CA GLY A 43 7.00 -18.89 1.09
C GLY A 43 7.82 -18.97 -0.21
N PHE A 44 7.58 -19.99 -1.02
CA PHE A 44 8.27 -20.14 -2.30
C PHE A 44 7.86 -19.09 -3.35
N GLY A 45 6.68 -18.47 -3.19
CA GLY A 45 6.16 -17.47 -4.13
C GLY A 45 6.97 -16.17 -4.15
N ASP A 46 7.58 -15.81 -3.01
CA ASP A 46 8.41 -14.60 -2.87
C ASP A 46 9.87 -14.84 -3.29
N ILE A 47 10.25 -16.11 -3.48
CA ILE A 47 11.56 -16.51 -3.96
C ILE A 47 11.50 -16.57 -5.47
N SER A 48 12.13 -15.60 -6.12
CA SER A 48 12.24 -15.61 -7.58
C SER A 48 12.87 -16.93 -8.05
N PRO A 49 12.29 -17.61 -9.06
CA PRO A 49 12.89 -18.84 -9.59
C PRO A 49 14.27 -18.61 -10.19
N TYR A 50 14.55 -17.36 -10.60
CA TYR A 50 15.81 -16.94 -11.20
C TYR A 50 16.35 -15.67 -10.54
N GLY A 51 17.66 -15.45 -10.66
CA GLY A 51 18.29 -14.23 -10.17
C GLY A 51 18.79 -14.31 -8.72
N PRO A 52 19.32 -13.20 -8.18
CA PRO A 52 20.14 -13.19 -6.96
C PRO A 52 19.41 -13.61 -5.68
N THR A 53 18.09 -13.52 -5.66
CA THR A 53 17.23 -13.95 -4.53
C THR A 53 16.67 -15.36 -4.71
N SER A 54 17.11 -16.11 -5.73
CA SER A 54 16.65 -17.49 -5.93
C SER A 54 17.17 -18.44 -4.86
N LEU A 55 16.44 -19.52 -4.61
CA LEU A 55 16.81 -20.52 -3.61
C LEU A 55 18.26 -21.05 -3.78
N PRO A 56 18.74 -21.42 -4.99
CA PRO A 56 20.12 -21.86 -5.16
C PRO A 56 21.17 -20.78 -4.83
N ASN A 57 20.89 -19.52 -5.16
CA ASN A 57 21.79 -18.41 -4.88
C ASN A 57 21.84 -18.07 -3.39
N MET A 58 20.68 -17.98 -2.75
CA MET A 58 20.58 -17.81 -1.29
C MET A 58 21.30 -18.93 -0.54
N THR A 59 21.08 -20.18 -0.95
CA THR A 59 21.74 -21.34 -0.34
C THR A 59 23.25 -21.28 -0.51
N SER A 60 23.73 -20.88 -1.69
CA SER A 60 25.16 -20.69 -1.95
C SER A 60 25.78 -19.64 -1.03
N LEU A 61 25.10 -18.52 -0.80
CA LEU A 61 25.59 -17.45 0.09
C LEU A 61 25.70 -17.94 1.54
N VAL A 62 24.69 -18.67 2.04
CA VAL A 62 24.72 -19.24 3.40
C VAL A 62 25.82 -20.29 3.53
N VAL A 63 26.01 -21.15 2.52
CA VAL A 63 27.12 -22.13 2.50
C VAL A 63 28.47 -21.44 2.58
N GLN A 64 28.71 -20.40 1.76
CA GLN A 64 29.98 -19.67 1.76
C GLN A 64 30.25 -18.96 3.09
N ALA A 65 29.23 -18.36 3.70
CA ALA A 65 29.34 -17.76 5.03
C ALA A 65 29.66 -18.81 6.11
N SER A 66 28.97 -19.96 6.05
CA SER A 66 29.19 -21.07 6.99
C SER A 66 30.57 -21.69 6.84
N ASP A 67 31.02 -21.92 5.60
CA ASP A 67 32.34 -22.46 5.30
C ASP A 67 33.45 -21.55 5.83
N ARG A 68 33.30 -20.23 5.63
CA ARG A 68 34.24 -19.25 6.18
C ARG A 68 34.35 -19.32 7.70
N VAL A 69 33.23 -19.38 8.42
CA VAL A 69 33.23 -19.51 9.89
C VAL A 69 33.88 -20.81 10.33
N TYR A 70 33.56 -21.91 9.65
CA TYR A 70 34.14 -23.21 9.94
C TYR A 70 35.67 -23.21 9.76
N LEU A 71 36.17 -22.64 8.66
CA LEU A 71 37.60 -22.53 8.38
C LEU A 71 38.34 -21.61 9.36
N GLN A 72 37.64 -20.71 10.04
CA GLN A 72 38.17 -19.91 11.15
C GLN A 72 38.21 -20.67 12.49
N GLY A 73 37.75 -21.93 12.53
CA GLY A 73 37.68 -22.74 13.74
C GLY A 73 36.61 -22.27 14.72
N ARG A 74 35.58 -21.56 14.24
CA ARG A 74 34.46 -21.06 15.06
C ARG A 74 33.25 -21.98 14.94
N ASP A 75 32.44 -22.00 16.00
CA ASP A 75 31.17 -22.73 16.01
C ASP A 75 30.18 -22.13 15.02
N LEU A 76 29.37 -22.99 14.40
CA LEU A 76 28.34 -22.61 13.43
C LEU A 76 27.06 -22.21 14.15
N THR A 77 26.94 -20.93 14.50
CA THR A 77 25.73 -20.32 15.03
C THR A 77 25.23 -19.23 14.09
N PRO A 78 23.95 -18.83 14.13
CA PRO A 78 23.46 -17.70 13.34
C PRO A 78 24.30 -16.44 13.55
N GLU A 79 24.73 -16.16 14.79
CA GLU A 79 25.52 -14.98 15.16
C GLU A 79 26.92 -15.02 14.54
N SER A 80 27.58 -16.17 14.55
CA SER A 80 28.91 -16.30 13.96
C SER A 80 28.86 -16.27 12.42
N VAL A 81 27.89 -16.99 11.82
CA VAL A 81 27.74 -17.10 10.35
C VAL A 81 27.29 -15.79 9.73
N PHE A 82 26.37 -15.09 10.38
CA PHE A 82 25.82 -13.83 9.88
C PHE A 82 26.42 -12.58 10.52
N ALA A 83 27.61 -12.71 11.12
CA ALA A 83 28.43 -11.56 11.50
C ALA A 83 28.64 -10.63 10.29
N VAL A 84 28.63 -9.32 10.53
CA VAL A 84 28.70 -8.29 9.48
C VAL A 84 29.95 -8.49 8.61
N GLU A 85 31.08 -8.83 9.22
CA GLU A 85 32.34 -9.07 8.54
C GLU A 85 32.26 -10.26 7.56
N ASN A 86 31.48 -11.29 7.91
CA ASN A 86 31.28 -12.46 7.06
C ASN A 86 30.34 -12.16 5.89
N ILE A 87 29.30 -11.35 6.10
CA ILE A 87 28.42 -10.87 5.04
C ILE A 87 29.22 -10.08 4.00
N HIS A 88 30.07 -9.15 4.44
CA HIS A 88 30.93 -8.36 3.55
C HIS A 88 31.98 -9.21 2.83
N ALA A 89 32.55 -10.22 3.50
CA ALA A 89 33.53 -11.10 2.88
C ALA A 89 32.94 -12.01 1.79
N VAL A 90 31.71 -12.50 1.99
CA VAL A 90 31.01 -13.38 1.04
C VAL A 90 30.41 -12.61 -0.12
N VAL A 91 30.00 -11.35 0.12
CA VAL A 91 29.40 -10.49 -0.90
C VAL A 91 30.22 -9.19 -0.98
N PRO A 92 31.41 -9.20 -1.60
CA PRO A 92 32.23 -8.00 -1.74
C PRO A 92 31.58 -7.01 -2.72
N GLU A 93 31.85 -5.70 -2.56
CA GLU A 93 31.21 -4.61 -3.31
C GLU A 93 31.37 -4.71 -4.84
N ASN A 94 32.47 -5.30 -5.29
CA ASN A 94 32.76 -5.52 -6.71
C ASN A 94 32.02 -6.71 -7.32
N MET A 95 31.23 -7.46 -6.54
CA MET A 95 30.52 -8.63 -7.02
C MET A 95 29.36 -8.25 -7.94
N HIS A 96 29.20 -8.97 -9.06
CA HIS A 96 27.99 -8.83 -9.89
C HIS A 96 26.72 -9.09 -9.06
N ALA A 97 25.77 -8.15 -9.16
CA ALA A 97 24.55 -8.09 -8.37
C ALA A 97 24.80 -8.02 -6.85
N TYR A 98 25.89 -7.35 -6.44
CA TYR A 98 26.28 -7.08 -5.04
C TYR A 98 25.07 -6.74 -4.17
N TYR A 99 24.35 -5.66 -4.50
CA TYR A 99 23.20 -5.19 -3.72
C TYR A 99 22.14 -6.27 -3.51
N ALA A 100 21.79 -7.02 -4.56
CA ALA A 100 20.73 -8.00 -4.48
C ALA A 100 21.15 -9.25 -3.71
N LYS A 101 22.40 -9.70 -3.85
CA LYS A 101 22.95 -10.83 -3.09
C LYS A 101 23.16 -10.48 -1.63
N ARG A 102 23.70 -9.28 -1.35
CA ARG A 102 23.87 -8.76 0.00
C ARG A 102 22.53 -8.66 0.70
N LEU A 103 21.53 -8.07 0.04
CA LEU A 103 20.18 -7.98 0.58
C LEU A 103 19.57 -9.37 0.84
N ALA A 104 19.79 -10.35 -0.04
CA ALA A 104 19.31 -11.70 0.18
C ALA A 104 19.94 -12.35 1.42
N LEU A 105 21.27 -12.22 1.57
CA LEU A 105 21.98 -12.76 2.72
C LEU A 105 21.60 -12.05 4.02
N VAL A 106 21.47 -10.71 4.00
CA VAL A 106 20.98 -9.92 5.14
C VAL A 106 19.59 -10.36 5.55
N ARG A 107 18.64 -10.58 4.62
CA ARG A 107 17.29 -11.05 5.00
C ARG A 107 17.30 -12.40 5.71
N ILE A 108 18.15 -13.33 5.26
CA ILE A 108 18.30 -14.64 5.90
C ILE A 108 18.93 -14.46 7.28
N ALA A 109 19.92 -13.57 7.40
CA ALA A 109 20.56 -13.22 8.66
C ALA A 109 19.56 -12.63 9.66
N GLU A 110 18.84 -11.57 9.28
CA GLU A 110 17.85 -10.91 10.13
C GLU A 110 16.76 -11.88 10.59
N PHE A 111 16.33 -12.77 9.69
CA PHE A 111 15.39 -13.83 10.04
C PHE A 111 15.97 -14.81 11.07
N SER A 112 17.21 -15.25 10.87
CA SER A 112 17.85 -16.26 11.72
C SER A 112 18.24 -15.71 13.10
N LEU A 113 18.59 -14.42 13.15
CA LEU A 113 18.99 -13.71 14.36
C LEU A 113 17.78 -13.19 15.16
N GLY A 114 16.63 -13.00 14.51
CA GLY A 114 15.45 -12.39 15.13
C GLY A 114 15.57 -10.88 15.35
N TYR A 115 16.66 -10.25 14.91
CA TYR A 115 16.88 -8.81 14.93
C TYR A 115 17.55 -8.34 13.64
N SER A 116 17.51 -7.03 13.36
CA SER A 116 18.13 -6.50 12.16
C SER A 116 19.58 -6.16 12.34
N LEU A 117 20.34 -6.45 11.30
CA LEU A 117 21.72 -6.05 11.18
C LEU A 117 21.78 -4.61 10.69
N ASP A 118 22.36 -3.75 11.53
CA ASP A 118 22.72 -2.38 11.15
C ASP A 118 23.99 -2.42 10.30
N ILE A 119 23.80 -2.69 9.00
CA ILE A 119 24.91 -2.73 8.05
C ILE A 119 24.86 -1.45 7.23
N GLU A 120 25.96 -0.69 7.22
CA GLU A 120 26.12 0.55 6.46
C GLU A 120 25.64 0.38 5.01
N GLY A 121 24.76 1.26 4.52
CA GLY A 121 24.08 1.13 3.22
C GLY A 121 22.88 0.15 3.15
N SER A 122 22.50 -0.50 4.26
CA SER A 122 21.17 -1.14 4.46
C SER A 122 20.06 -0.08 4.69
N ASP A 123 20.49 1.14 5.01
CA ASP A 123 19.67 2.20 5.57
C ASP A 123 19.24 3.29 4.58
N ASP A 124 19.87 3.38 3.41
CA ASP A 124 19.72 4.55 2.53
C ASP A 124 18.69 4.42 1.42
N GLU A 125 18.19 3.22 1.13
CA GLU A 125 17.00 3.10 0.29
C GLU A 125 15.89 2.40 1.05
N PRO A 126 14.78 3.09 1.40
CA PRO A 126 13.54 2.36 1.62
C PRO A 126 13.33 1.51 0.37
N LYS A 127 13.43 0.18 0.54
CA LYS A 127 13.32 -0.84 -0.50
C LYS A 127 12.44 -0.31 -1.62
N LYS A 128 12.91 -0.26 -2.87
CA LYS A 128 12.05 -0.07 -4.07
C LYS A 128 10.81 -0.98 -3.92
N GLY A 129 9.71 -0.48 -3.36
CA GLY A 129 8.58 -1.30 -2.92
C GLY A 129 7.83 -0.84 -1.66
N TYR A 130 8.49 -0.26 -0.64
CA TYR A 130 7.78 0.27 0.54
C TYR A 130 7.71 1.79 0.48
N ALA A 131 6.50 2.32 0.36
CA ALA A 131 6.27 3.76 0.42
C ALA A 131 6.58 4.26 1.84
N ARG A 132 7.27 5.39 2.00
CA ARG A 132 7.52 5.98 3.33
C ARG A 132 6.18 6.32 4.02
N PRO A 133 6.02 6.08 5.34
CA PRO A 133 4.81 6.52 6.04
C PRO A 133 4.65 8.05 5.95
N TYR A 134 3.42 8.52 6.16
CA TYR A 134 3.18 9.92 6.49
C TYR A 134 3.65 10.21 7.91
N LEU A 135 4.25 11.39 8.08
CA LEU A 135 4.67 11.91 9.38
C LEU A 135 3.55 12.75 10.01
N PRO A 136 3.56 13.01 11.33
CA PRO A 136 2.56 13.85 12.00
C PRO A 136 2.30 15.19 11.28
N GLU A 137 3.34 15.87 10.82
CA GLU A 137 3.24 17.14 10.09
C GLU A 137 2.54 17.05 8.71
N ASP A 138 2.34 15.85 8.18
CA ASP A 138 1.62 15.62 6.92
C ASP A 138 0.09 15.56 7.14
N PHE A 139 -0.38 15.22 8.35
CA PHE A 139 -1.80 15.00 8.65
C PHE A 139 -2.68 16.24 8.44
N PRO A 140 -2.26 17.47 8.83
CA PRO A 140 -3.00 18.68 8.50
C PRO A 140 -3.22 18.88 6.99
N LYS A 141 -2.23 18.50 6.16
CA LYS A 141 -2.31 18.62 4.69
C LYS A 141 -3.26 17.58 4.10
N ILE A 142 -3.26 16.35 4.62
CA ILE A 142 -4.20 15.30 4.24
C ILE A 142 -5.63 15.73 4.57
N ARG A 143 -5.84 16.26 5.78
CA ARG A 143 -7.14 16.77 6.23
C ARG A 143 -7.63 17.93 5.37
N GLN A 144 -6.78 18.93 5.12
CA GLN A 144 -7.14 20.06 4.27
C GLN A 144 -7.55 19.61 2.87
N TRP A 145 -6.83 18.63 2.30
CA TRP A 145 -7.21 18.05 1.01
C TRP A 145 -8.59 17.36 1.05
N ALA A 146 -8.87 16.57 2.08
CA ALA A 146 -10.15 15.87 2.24
C ALA A 146 -11.33 16.83 2.37
N VAL A 147 -11.18 17.90 3.16
CA VAL A 147 -12.22 18.92 3.36
C VAL A 147 -12.41 19.80 2.13
N ALA A 148 -11.35 20.08 1.37
CA ALA A 148 -11.39 20.96 0.18
C ALA A 148 -12.11 20.35 -1.04
N ARG A 149 -12.72 19.16 -0.92
CA ARG A 149 -13.49 18.55 -2.01
C ARG A 149 -14.80 19.32 -2.22
N THR A 150 -15.11 19.63 -3.47
CA THR A 150 -16.21 20.54 -3.84
C THR A 150 -17.58 19.87 -3.86
N THR A 151 -17.66 18.58 -4.16
CA THR A 151 -18.93 17.84 -4.22
C THR A 151 -19.07 16.86 -3.05
N GLN A 152 -20.30 16.63 -2.60
CA GLN A 152 -20.60 15.63 -1.57
C GLN A 152 -20.07 14.25 -1.97
N TYR A 153 -20.33 13.83 -3.21
CA TYR A 153 -19.81 12.57 -3.75
C TYR A 153 -18.28 12.48 -3.63
N SER A 154 -17.55 13.54 -3.98
CA SER A 154 -16.09 13.56 -3.84
C SER A 154 -15.60 13.52 -2.40
N ARG A 155 -16.35 14.09 -1.45
CA ARG A 155 -16.03 14.02 -0.01
C ARG A 155 -16.20 12.60 0.49
N GLU A 156 -17.34 11.98 0.20
CA GLU A 156 -17.64 10.59 0.54
C GLU A 156 -16.59 9.61 0.01
N LEU A 157 -16.18 9.76 -1.25
CA LEU A 157 -15.12 8.93 -1.83
C LEU A 157 -13.77 9.14 -1.15
N THR A 158 -13.47 10.36 -0.75
CA THR A 158 -12.21 10.69 -0.08
C THR A 158 -12.18 10.12 1.33
N GLU A 159 -13.27 10.28 2.08
CA GLU A 159 -13.45 9.70 3.42
C GLU A 159 -13.37 8.18 3.37
N GLY A 160 -14.08 7.54 2.44
CA GLY A 160 -13.99 6.09 2.24
C GLY A 160 -12.57 5.63 1.90
N ALA A 161 -11.86 6.35 1.04
CA ALA A 161 -10.48 6.02 0.68
C ALA A 161 -9.53 6.15 1.89
N LEU A 162 -9.71 7.17 2.73
CA LEU A 162 -8.97 7.33 3.98
C LEU A 162 -9.30 6.20 4.97
N ALA A 163 -10.58 5.90 5.20
CA ALA A 163 -11.00 4.83 6.10
C ALA A 163 -10.42 3.47 5.68
N LEU A 164 -10.45 3.14 4.39
CA LEU A 164 -9.95 1.86 3.89
C LEU A 164 -8.41 1.78 3.86
N CYS A 165 -7.72 2.84 3.41
CA CYS A 165 -6.26 2.81 3.23
C CYS A 165 -5.51 3.18 4.50
N LEU A 166 -5.90 4.28 5.16
CA LEU A 166 -5.28 4.78 6.39
C LEU A 166 -5.90 4.17 7.64
N GLY A 167 -7.21 3.87 7.62
CA GLY A 167 -7.91 3.28 8.76
C GLY A 167 -7.80 1.76 8.87
N ALA A 168 -7.61 1.04 7.75
CA ALA A 168 -7.54 -0.43 7.73
C ALA A 168 -6.33 -0.99 6.95
N GLY A 169 -5.44 -0.12 6.46
CA GLY A 169 -4.23 -0.56 5.76
C GLY A 169 -4.45 -1.29 4.44
N LEU A 170 -5.59 -1.11 3.76
CA LEU A 170 -5.82 -1.72 2.45
C LEU A 170 -4.93 -1.08 1.38
N MET A 171 -4.47 -1.88 0.40
CA MET A 171 -3.86 -1.30 -0.81
C MET A 171 -4.93 -0.59 -1.62
N GLY A 172 -4.52 0.38 -2.45
CA GLY A 172 -5.44 1.04 -3.39
C GLY A 172 -6.22 0.06 -4.28
N LYS A 173 -5.59 -1.05 -4.70
CA LYS A 173 -6.28 -2.12 -5.47
C LYS A 173 -7.31 -2.91 -4.66
N GLN A 174 -7.11 -3.06 -3.36
CA GLN A 174 -8.05 -3.75 -2.45
C GLN A 174 -9.21 -2.82 -2.09
N ALA A 175 -8.91 -1.56 -1.76
CA ALA A 175 -9.90 -0.58 -1.35
C ALA A 175 -10.99 -0.35 -2.42
N VAL A 176 -10.60 -0.34 -3.70
CA VAL A 176 -11.55 -0.12 -4.82
C VAL A 176 -12.45 -1.32 -5.12
N THR A 177 -12.14 -2.50 -4.57
CA THR A 177 -12.94 -3.71 -4.77
C THR A 177 -13.89 -3.99 -3.60
N VAL A 178 -13.82 -3.23 -2.51
CA VAL A 178 -14.68 -3.41 -1.34
C VAL A 178 -16.12 -3.04 -1.69
N LYS A 179 -17.06 -3.96 -1.45
CA LYS A 179 -18.49 -3.69 -1.55
C LYS A 179 -19.05 -3.25 -0.20
N ALA A 180 -20.17 -2.53 -0.21
CA ALA A 180 -20.84 -2.10 1.01
C ALA A 180 -21.27 -3.29 1.89
N GLY A 181 -21.74 -4.38 1.28
CA GLY A 181 -22.14 -5.60 1.99
C GLY A 181 -20.99 -6.37 2.63
N ASP A 182 -19.73 -6.10 2.24
CA ASP A 182 -18.56 -6.78 2.81
C ASP A 182 -18.12 -6.19 4.15
N ILE A 183 -18.56 -4.96 4.46
CA ILE A 183 -18.25 -4.28 5.70
C ILE A 183 -19.15 -4.84 6.79
N ARG A 184 -18.53 -5.35 7.85
CA ARG A 184 -19.24 -5.98 8.97
C ARG A 184 -18.88 -5.29 10.26
N GLU A 185 -19.86 -5.17 11.13
CA GLU A 185 -19.66 -4.77 12.52
C GLU A 185 -19.91 -6.00 13.39
N ASP A 186 -19.00 -6.30 14.30
CA ASP A 186 -19.18 -7.41 15.25
C ASP A 186 -19.96 -6.96 16.50
N ASN A 187 -20.23 -7.90 17.40
CA ASN A 187 -20.98 -7.62 18.64
C ASN A 187 -20.26 -6.68 19.61
N ASN A 188 -18.96 -6.40 19.38
CA ASN A 188 -18.16 -5.48 20.18
C ASN A 188 -18.05 -4.10 19.51
N GLY A 189 -18.76 -3.86 18.40
CA GLY A 189 -18.69 -2.60 17.64
C GLY A 189 -17.43 -2.45 16.80
N VAL A 190 -16.64 -3.52 16.61
CA VAL A 190 -15.46 -3.48 15.74
C VAL A 190 -15.91 -3.60 14.30
N VAL A 191 -15.50 -2.63 13.48
CA VAL A 191 -15.76 -2.69 12.04
C VAL A 191 -14.63 -3.40 11.32
N TRP A 192 -15.02 -4.41 10.54
CA TRP A 192 -14.15 -5.30 9.79
C TRP A 192 -14.32 -5.06 8.29
N VAL A 193 -13.19 -4.96 7.58
CA VAL A 193 -13.14 -4.86 6.11
C VAL A 193 -12.43 -6.06 5.49
N PRO A 194 -12.88 -6.55 4.32
CA PRO A 194 -12.22 -7.67 3.65
C PRO A 194 -10.87 -7.24 3.07
N GLN A 195 -9.91 -8.17 3.05
CA GLN A 195 -8.60 -7.96 2.42
C GLN A 195 -8.53 -8.55 0.99
N GLY A 196 -9.47 -9.44 0.65
CA GLY A 196 -9.53 -10.17 -0.62
C GLY A 196 -9.99 -11.63 -0.40
N HIS A 197 -9.99 -12.45 -1.44
CA HIS A 197 -10.35 -13.87 -1.31
C HIS A 197 -9.29 -14.63 -0.50
N GLY A 198 -9.68 -15.17 0.67
CA GLY A 198 -8.86 -16.08 1.48
C GLY A 198 -7.94 -15.42 2.51
N GLU A 199 -7.93 -14.08 2.60
CA GLU A 199 -7.18 -13.35 3.61
C GLU A 199 -8.09 -12.94 4.78
N SER A 200 -7.56 -12.92 6.00
CA SER A 200 -8.30 -12.49 7.19
C SER A 200 -8.78 -11.03 7.03
N PRO A 201 -10.01 -10.71 7.47
CA PRO A 201 -10.48 -9.32 7.47
C PRO A 201 -9.66 -8.47 8.44
N ARG A 202 -9.66 -7.16 8.21
CA ARG A 202 -8.92 -6.21 9.04
C ARG A 202 -9.84 -5.33 9.87
N PRO A 203 -9.47 -5.03 11.13
CA PRO A 203 -10.16 -4.04 11.89
C PRO A 203 -9.89 -2.65 11.31
N VAL A 204 -10.92 -1.81 11.31
CA VAL A 204 -10.84 -0.39 10.97
C VAL A 204 -10.55 0.39 12.24
N ALA A 205 -9.59 1.31 12.19
CA ALA A 205 -9.33 2.22 13.31
C ALA A 205 -10.61 2.98 13.69
N THR A 206 -10.91 3.02 15.00
CA THR A 206 -12.17 3.52 15.56
C THR A 206 -12.57 4.89 15.01
N VAL A 207 -11.56 5.74 14.83
CA VAL A 207 -11.68 7.11 14.31
C VAL A 207 -12.30 7.22 12.90
N PHE A 208 -12.26 6.15 12.10
CA PHE A 208 -12.87 6.07 10.77
C PHE A 208 -14.16 5.26 10.73
N THR A 209 -14.53 4.61 11.84
CA THR A 209 -15.63 3.64 11.88
C THR A 209 -16.97 4.27 11.50
N GLN A 210 -17.32 5.41 12.11
CA GLN A 210 -18.59 6.07 11.85
C GLN A 210 -18.72 6.50 10.38
N ALA A 211 -17.71 7.19 9.84
CA ALA A 211 -17.71 7.62 8.43
C ALA A 211 -17.85 6.43 7.47
N LEU A 212 -17.19 5.31 7.77
CA LEU A 212 -17.25 4.10 6.96
C LEU A 212 -18.64 3.44 7.02
N LEU A 213 -19.25 3.36 8.20
CA LEU A 213 -20.61 2.81 8.39
C LEU A 213 -21.68 3.69 7.73
N GLU A 214 -21.56 5.02 7.81
CA GLU A 214 -22.44 5.93 7.11
C GLU A 214 -22.33 5.79 5.59
N LEU A 215 -21.11 5.72 5.07
CA LEU A 215 -20.88 5.51 3.64
C LEU A 215 -21.45 4.17 3.18
N ARG A 216 -21.26 3.11 3.98
CA ARG A 216 -21.88 1.79 3.77
C ARG A 216 -23.40 1.90 3.70
N GLY A 217 -24.04 2.64 4.61
CA GLY A 217 -25.50 2.79 4.66
C GLY A 217 -26.12 3.54 3.47
N ARG A 218 -25.31 4.29 2.70
CA ARG A 218 -25.74 5.02 1.50
C ARG A 218 -25.57 4.25 0.19
N ARG A 219 -25.20 2.96 0.26
CA ARG A 219 -24.89 2.12 -0.89
C ARG A 219 -25.64 0.80 -0.78
N GLU A 220 -26.06 0.26 -1.93
CA GLU A 220 -26.64 -1.08 -1.96
C GLU A 220 -25.56 -2.13 -1.62
N PRO A 221 -25.91 -3.28 -1.01
CA PRO A 221 -24.93 -4.25 -0.53
C PRO A 221 -23.94 -4.76 -1.60
N ASP A 222 -24.37 -4.82 -2.86
CA ASP A 222 -23.55 -5.30 -3.98
C ASP A 222 -22.72 -4.20 -4.66
N GLN A 223 -22.97 -2.93 -4.32
CA GLN A 223 -22.26 -1.79 -4.88
C GLN A 223 -20.88 -1.62 -4.26
N LEU A 224 -19.93 -1.19 -5.10
CA LEU A 224 -18.60 -0.80 -4.65
C LEU A 224 -18.68 0.45 -3.77
N LEU A 225 -18.00 0.42 -2.63
CA LEU A 225 -18.05 1.47 -1.63
C LEU A 225 -17.51 2.80 -2.17
N LEU A 226 -16.39 2.74 -2.90
CA LEU A 226 -15.75 3.90 -3.53
C LEU A 226 -16.31 4.24 -4.92
N GLY A 227 -17.41 3.60 -5.33
CA GLY A 227 -18.05 3.82 -6.63
C GLY A 227 -17.22 3.38 -7.85
N GLY A 228 -17.83 3.48 -9.04
CA GLY A 228 -17.22 3.20 -10.35
C GLY A 228 -17.65 1.86 -10.97
N LYS A 229 -17.75 1.80 -12.31
CA LYS A 229 -18.09 0.57 -13.04
C LYS A 229 -16.88 -0.22 -13.56
N GLU A 230 -15.71 0.37 -13.75
CA GLU A 230 -14.56 -0.36 -14.31
C GLU A 230 -13.22 0.19 -13.79
N LYS A 231 -12.30 -0.74 -13.51
CA LYS A 231 -10.90 -0.60 -13.07
C LYS A 231 -10.40 0.85 -12.91
N PRO A 232 -10.43 1.43 -11.69
CA PRO A 232 -9.62 2.61 -11.45
C PRO A 232 -8.17 2.15 -11.63
N ALA A 233 -7.40 2.83 -12.47
CA ALA A 233 -5.98 2.59 -12.66
C ALA A 233 -5.23 2.80 -11.33
N SER A 234 -5.29 1.77 -10.47
CA SER A 234 -4.60 1.57 -9.21
C SER A 234 -4.31 2.85 -8.42
N LEU A 235 -5.33 3.68 -8.10
CA LEU A 235 -5.26 4.89 -7.23
C LEU A 235 -3.83 5.40 -6.99
N GLN A 236 -3.10 5.77 -8.03
CA GLN A 236 -1.66 6.03 -7.87
C GLN A 236 -1.46 7.28 -7.02
N THR A 237 -2.35 8.26 -7.14
CA THR A 237 -2.39 9.45 -6.29
C THR A 237 -3.85 9.87 -6.13
N LEU A 238 -4.32 10.06 -4.90
CA LEU A 238 -5.71 10.43 -4.62
C LEU A 238 -6.01 11.91 -4.92
N ASN A 239 -4.97 12.76 -4.98
CA ASN A 239 -5.08 14.21 -5.12
C ASN A 239 -4.24 14.77 -6.29
N VAL A 240 -4.56 14.33 -7.50
CA VAL A 240 -3.90 14.80 -8.73
C VAL A 240 -3.94 16.34 -8.82
N GLY A 241 -2.83 16.94 -9.28
CA GLY A 241 -2.69 18.39 -9.45
C GLY A 241 -2.36 19.19 -8.18
N ARG A 242 -2.19 18.53 -7.02
CA ARG A 242 -1.72 19.20 -5.78
C ARG A 242 -0.22 19.07 -5.59
N GLU A 243 0.41 20.02 -4.92
CA GLU A 243 1.83 19.97 -4.57
C GLU A 243 2.10 18.83 -3.58
N PHE A 244 1.41 18.85 -2.42
CA PHE A 244 1.39 17.72 -1.50
C PHE A 244 0.63 16.54 -2.11
N LYS A 245 1.20 15.34 -2.05
CA LYS A 245 0.65 14.14 -2.70
C LYS A 245 0.15 13.10 -1.69
N VAL A 246 -1.07 12.63 -1.91
CA VAL A 246 -1.73 11.58 -1.11
C VAL A 246 -1.70 10.27 -1.89
N PHE A 247 -0.95 9.29 -1.37
CA PHE A 247 -0.73 7.98 -1.98
C PHE A 247 -1.35 6.88 -1.12
N PRO A 248 -2.20 5.99 -1.65
CA PRO A 248 -2.73 4.86 -0.87
C PRO A 248 -1.65 3.95 -0.30
N ALA A 249 -0.54 3.77 -1.01
CA ALA A 249 0.59 2.99 -0.51
C ALA A 249 1.24 3.63 0.72
N ARG A 250 1.34 4.97 0.77
CA ARG A 250 1.85 5.70 1.95
C ARG A 250 0.83 5.66 3.09
N LEU A 251 -0.46 5.86 2.81
CA LEU A 251 -1.54 5.75 3.80
C LEU A 251 -1.53 4.36 4.48
N ARG A 252 -1.42 3.30 3.66
CA ARG A 252 -1.24 1.93 4.16
C ARG A 252 0.01 1.81 5.02
N MET A 253 1.17 2.33 4.57
CA MET A 253 2.39 2.24 5.37
C MET A 253 2.24 2.95 6.72
N THR A 254 1.61 4.13 6.75
CA THR A 254 1.31 4.84 8.00
C THR A 254 0.54 3.94 8.96
N TRP A 255 -0.51 3.26 8.48
CA TRP A 255 -1.27 2.33 9.31
C TRP A 255 -0.42 1.16 9.83
N TYR A 256 0.41 0.57 8.94
CA TYR A 256 1.28 -0.56 9.30
C TYR A 256 2.27 -0.21 10.38
N VAL A 257 2.93 0.94 10.25
CA VAL A 257 3.93 1.42 11.20
C VAL A 257 3.27 1.69 12.54
N ALA A 258 2.10 2.35 12.55
CA ALA A 258 1.39 2.62 13.80
C ALA A 258 0.94 1.35 14.51
N VAL A 259 0.28 0.41 13.82
CA VAL A 259 -0.14 -0.87 14.43
C VAL A 259 1.06 -1.64 14.97
N ALA A 260 2.14 -1.74 14.20
CA ALA A 260 3.36 -2.42 14.64
C ALA A 260 4.01 -1.75 15.85
N ALA A 261 3.96 -0.41 15.94
CA ALA A 261 4.57 0.35 17.02
C ALA A 261 3.75 0.33 18.33
N THR A 262 2.43 0.16 18.26
CA THR A 262 1.53 0.30 19.42
C THR A 262 0.96 -1.01 19.95
N THR A 263 1.08 -2.11 19.22
CA THR A 263 0.51 -3.41 19.62
C THR A 263 1.56 -4.48 19.80
N ASN A 264 1.23 -5.52 20.58
CA ASN A 264 2.08 -6.70 20.75
C ASN A 264 2.38 -7.33 19.38
N ALA A 265 3.60 -7.85 19.22
CA ALA A 265 4.09 -8.38 17.94
C ALA A 265 3.15 -9.45 17.33
N ASP A 266 2.64 -10.39 18.12
CA ASP A 266 1.73 -11.43 17.60
C ASP A 266 0.38 -10.85 17.12
N VAL A 267 -0.11 -9.83 17.82
CA VAL A 267 -1.36 -9.13 17.48
C VAL A 267 -1.15 -8.29 16.22
N ALA A 268 -0.06 -7.53 16.15
CA ALA A 268 0.32 -6.78 14.96
C ALA A 268 0.49 -7.72 13.75
N ALA A 269 1.19 -8.83 13.91
CA ALA A 269 1.42 -9.79 12.83
C ALA A 269 0.09 -10.34 12.27
N THR A 270 -0.84 -10.65 13.17
CA THR A 270 -2.19 -11.09 12.82
C THR A 270 -2.98 -9.99 12.11
N ALA A 271 -3.01 -8.77 12.65
CA ALA A 271 -3.77 -7.64 12.10
C ALA A 271 -3.25 -7.18 10.73
N LEU A 272 -1.93 -7.19 10.54
CA LEU A 272 -1.28 -6.80 9.29
C LEU A 272 -1.35 -7.90 8.22
N GLY A 273 -1.61 -9.15 8.63
CA GLY A 273 -1.54 -10.33 7.77
C GLY A 273 -0.09 -10.64 7.34
N THR A 274 0.88 -10.39 8.21
CA THR A 274 2.31 -10.61 7.92
C THR A 274 3.02 -11.15 9.15
N LYS A 275 3.94 -12.09 8.96
CA LYS A 275 4.81 -12.59 10.03
C LYS A 275 6.06 -11.72 10.23
N PHE A 276 6.30 -10.76 9.33
CA PHE A 276 7.52 -9.97 9.30
C PHE A 276 7.23 -8.50 9.63
N LEU A 277 7.30 -8.17 10.91
CA LEU A 277 7.01 -6.82 11.42
C LEU A 277 8.20 -5.87 11.38
N TYR A 278 9.41 -6.40 11.33
CA TYR A 278 10.63 -5.63 11.47
C TYR A 278 10.73 -4.41 10.54
N PRO A 279 10.40 -4.48 9.22
CA PRO A 279 10.48 -3.32 8.34
C PRO A 279 9.62 -2.14 8.80
N TYR A 280 8.49 -2.41 9.46
CA TYR A 280 7.58 -1.38 9.95
C TYR A 280 8.09 -0.78 11.27
N LEU A 281 8.63 -1.62 12.15
CA LEU A 281 9.29 -1.20 13.39
C LEU A 281 10.57 -0.38 13.13
N LYS A 282 11.26 -0.62 12.01
CA LYS A 282 12.41 0.21 11.61
C LYS A 282 11.99 1.65 11.30
N PHE A 283 10.89 1.82 10.57
CA PHE A 283 10.34 3.16 10.30
C PHE A 283 9.91 3.88 11.58
N SER A 284 9.32 3.18 12.55
CA SER A 284 8.93 3.82 13.83
C SER A 284 10.13 4.26 14.69
N ARG A 285 11.33 3.74 14.43
CA ARG A 285 12.55 4.08 15.21
C ARG A 285 13.41 5.15 14.54
N LYS A 286 13.51 5.12 13.21
CA LYS A 286 14.45 5.97 12.45
C LYS A 286 14.12 7.46 12.53
N ASP A 287 12.85 7.82 12.71
CA ASP A 287 12.43 9.22 12.76
C ASP A 287 12.49 9.83 14.18
N GLY A 288 12.90 9.07 15.21
CA GLY A 288 13.00 9.54 16.60
C GLY A 288 11.66 9.89 17.27
N VAL A 289 10.61 10.03 16.47
CA VAL A 289 9.22 10.14 16.85
C VAL A 289 8.73 8.72 17.07
N ARG A 290 8.52 8.33 18.34
CA ARG A 290 7.57 7.26 18.63
C ARG A 290 6.29 7.68 17.93
N PRO A 291 5.81 6.98 16.88
CA PRO A 291 4.55 7.36 16.28
C PRO A 291 3.54 7.25 17.42
N ASP A 292 2.96 8.38 17.85
CA ASP A 292 1.84 8.27 18.78
C ASP A 292 0.79 7.37 18.12
N PRO A 293 0.00 6.64 18.91
CA PRO A 293 -1.12 5.86 18.40
C PRO A 293 -1.85 6.59 17.25
N ILE A 294 -2.33 5.85 16.25
CA ILE A 294 -3.19 6.44 15.20
C ILE A 294 -4.27 7.28 15.86
N GLU A 295 -4.78 6.84 17.01
CA GLU A 295 -5.77 7.52 17.82
C GLU A 295 -5.35 8.93 18.29
N ASP A 296 -4.08 9.14 18.62
CA ASP A 296 -3.54 10.43 19.08
C ASP A 296 -3.37 11.41 17.92
N HIS A 297 -2.95 10.93 16.74
CA HIS A 297 -2.83 11.73 15.51
C HIS A 297 -4.14 11.84 14.73
N ALA A 298 -5.04 10.89 14.89
CA ALA A 298 -6.33 10.89 14.23
C ALA A 298 -7.30 11.83 14.94
N ARG A 299 -7.06 12.23 16.20
CA ARG A 299 -7.72 13.41 16.79
C ARG A 299 -7.42 14.69 15.99
N GLU A 300 -6.22 14.83 15.43
CA GLU A 300 -5.87 15.94 14.53
C GLU A 300 -6.56 15.81 13.16
N LEU A 301 -6.90 14.59 12.73
CA LEU A 301 -7.76 14.34 11.57
C LEU A 301 -9.26 14.51 11.89
N VAL A 302 -9.68 14.28 13.14
CA VAL A 302 -11.09 14.07 13.53
C VAL A 302 -11.72 15.19 14.33
N ASP A 303 -11.00 16.23 14.75
CA ASP A 303 -11.70 17.43 15.23
C ASP A 303 -11.75 18.57 14.20
N PRO A 304 -12.63 18.42 13.19
CA PRO A 304 -13.65 19.43 12.96
C PRO A 304 -15.06 18.83 12.77
N PHE A 305 -15.19 17.50 12.74
CA PHE A 305 -16.45 16.83 12.41
C PHE A 305 -17.32 16.58 13.65
N THR A 306 -16.73 16.64 14.84
CA THR A 306 -17.45 16.69 16.12
C THR A 306 -18.35 17.94 16.24
N ASN A 307 -18.03 19.01 15.50
CA ASN A 307 -18.73 20.30 15.54
C ASN A 307 -19.48 20.64 14.24
N TRP A 308 -19.69 19.70 13.31
CA TRP A 308 -20.46 19.97 12.10
C TRP A 308 -21.95 20.15 12.44
N PRO A 309 -22.56 21.34 12.22
CA PRO A 309 -23.99 21.55 12.50
C PRO A 309 -24.94 20.65 11.69
N ALA A 310 -24.45 20.03 10.61
CA ALA A 310 -25.26 19.22 9.68
C ALA A 310 -25.43 17.76 10.11
N LEU A 311 -24.76 17.32 11.18
CA LEU A 311 -24.85 15.95 11.72
C LEU A 311 -25.57 15.89 13.09
N ARG A 312 -26.19 16.99 13.52
CA ARG A 312 -27.15 16.98 14.63
C ARG A 312 -28.46 16.35 14.15
N ALA A 313 -28.65 15.07 14.47
CA ALA A 313 -29.90 14.33 14.21
C ALA A 313 -31.14 14.98 14.87
N ASP A 314 -30.92 15.91 15.81
CA ASP A 314 -31.88 16.72 16.54
C ASP A 314 -32.21 18.08 15.89
N GLN A 315 -31.46 18.52 14.87
CA GLN A 315 -31.85 19.66 14.03
C GLN A 315 -32.34 19.16 12.67
N ARG A 316 -33.64 18.84 12.58
CA ARG A 316 -34.33 18.89 11.29
C ARG A 316 -34.09 20.27 10.70
N TRP A 317 -33.42 20.31 9.55
CA TRP A 317 -33.49 21.42 8.63
C TRP A 317 -34.98 21.62 8.29
N GLN A 318 -35.64 22.57 8.97
CA GLN A 318 -36.88 23.11 8.43
C GLN A 318 -36.46 23.94 7.22
N PRO A 319 -36.97 23.64 6.02
CA PRO A 319 -36.72 24.50 4.89
C PRO A 319 -37.14 25.91 5.28
N THR A 320 -36.23 26.87 5.17
CA THR A 320 -36.60 28.27 5.12
C THR A 320 -37.71 28.36 4.09
N PRO A 321 -38.93 28.81 4.43
CA PRO A 321 -39.95 28.99 3.42
C PRO A 321 -39.34 29.89 2.34
N SER A 322 -39.40 29.45 1.08
CA SER A 322 -39.05 30.29 -0.06
C SER A 322 -39.61 31.69 0.20
N PRO A 323 -38.86 32.77 -0.07
CA PRO A 323 -39.47 34.08 -0.09
C PRO A 323 -40.65 33.98 -1.05
N SER A 324 -41.86 34.04 -0.48
CA SER A 324 -43.09 34.09 -1.22
C SER A 324 -42.91 35.19 -2.24
N ALA A 325 -42.93 34.82 -3.52
CA ALA A 325 -43.10 35.76 -4.59
C ALA A 325 -44.26 36.69 -4.18
N PRO A 326 -44.13 38.02 -4.33
CA PRO A 326 -45.24 38.89 -4.06
C PRO A 326 -46.41 38.41 -4.92
N VAL A 327 -47.46 37.97 -4.23
CA VAL A 327 -48.78 37.69 -4.81
C VAL A 327 -49.21 38.98 -5.49
N ALA A 328 -48.99 39.06 -6.79
CA ALA A 328 -49.66 40.01 -7.64
C ALA A 328 -51.15 39.67 -7.55
N LYS A 329 -51.91 40.61 -6.99
CA LYS A 329 -53.36 40.56 -6.94
C LYS A 329 -53.91 40.29 -8.34
N GLU A 330 -54.60 39.17 -8.50
CA GLU A 330 -55.61 39.02 -9.54
C GLU A 330 -56.71 40.06 -9.31
N THR A 331 -56.74 41.07 -10.18
CA THR A 331 -58.00 41.69 -10.59
C THR A 331 -58.37 41.03 -11.91
N GLY A 332 -59.45 40.25 -11.89
CA GLY A 332 -59.96 39.58 -13.07
C GLY A 332 -60.44 40.54 -14.16
N SER A 333 -60.56 40.01 -15.38
CA SER A 333 -61.71 40.21 -16.28
C SER A 333 -61.30 39.86 -17.72
N GLY A 334 -62.04 38.91 -18.31
CA GLY A 334 -62.46 39.02 -19.71
C GLY A 334 -61.72 38.19 -20.76
N ASP A 335 -62.35 37.07 -21.13
CA ASP A 335 -62.88 36.84 -22.48
C ASP A 335 -62.01 37.18 -23.72
N LYS A 336 -61.56 36.16 -24.45
CA LYS A 336 -62.05 35.80 -25.81
C LYS A 336 -61.09 34.89 -26.60
N ALA A 337 -61.65 33.76 -26.99
CA ALA A 337 -61.75 33.25 -28.36
C ALA A 337 -60.50 32.97 -29.24
N LYS A 338 -60.51 31.72 -29.73
CA LYS A 338 -60.45 31.28 -31.15
C LYS A 338 -59.11 30.86 -31.78
N ARG A 339 -59.21 29.63 -32.32
CA ARG A 339 -58.79 29.11 -33.66
C ARG A 339 -57.39 28.51 -33.76
N MET A 340 -57.34 27.19 -34.04
CA MET A 340 -57.04 26.53 -35.35
C MET A 340 -55.53 26.45 -35.60
N ASN A 341 -54.91 25.47 -36.25
CA ASN A 341 -55.23 24.14 -36.78
C ASN A 341 -53.86 23.54 -37.18
N ALA A 342 -53.84 22.20 -37.33
CA ALA A 342 -53.09 21.44 -38.34
C ALA A 342 -51.54 21.44 -38.37
N ALA A 343 -51.02 20.22 -38.16
CA ALA A 343 -50.24 19.40 -39.09
C ALA A 343 -48.81 19.78 -39.52
N ASP A 344 -48.02 18.71 -39.55
CA ASP A 344 -46.87 18.36 -40.40
C ASP A 344 -45.43 18.82 -40.06
N VAL A 345 -44.63 17.75 -39.91
CA VAL A 345 -43.17 17.54 -39.86
C VAL A 345 -42.55 17.79 -41.27
N PRO A 346 -41.22 17.73 -41.57
CA PRO A 346 -39.95 17.78 -40.80
C PRO A 346 -38.96 18.85 -41.29
N VAL A 347 -37.90 19.18 -40.52
CA VAL A 347 -36.58 19.51 -41.10
C VAL A 347 -35.44 19.03 -40.19
N GLN A 348 -34.51 18.29 -40.80
CA GLN A 348 -33.20 17.89 -40.29
C GLN A 348 -32.31 19.11 -40.01
N GLN A 349 -31.53 19.09 -38.92
CA GLN A 349 -30.17 19.63 -38.96
C GLN A 349 -29.29 18.92 -37.95
N GLN A 350 -28.37 18.12 -38.49
CA GLN A 350 -27.19 17.60 -37.81
C GLN A 350 -26.24 18.77 -37.53
N GLU A 351 -25.95 19.05 -36.27
CA GLU A 351 -24.74 19.78 -35.91
C GLU A 351 -23.62 18.77 -35.65
N GLN A 352 -22.74 18.66 -36.64
CA GLN A 352 -21.44 18.00 -36.55
C GLN A 352 -20.49 18.89 -35.74
N TYR A 353 -20.00 18.40 -34.59
CA TYR A 353 -18.78 18.94 -33.96
C TYR A 353 -17.56 18.11 -34.38
N PRO A 354 -16.40 18.74 -34.61
CA PRO A 354 -15.26 18.12 -35.27
C PRO A 354 -14.45 17.19 -34.35
N ARG A 355 -13.97 16.10 -34.95
CA ARG A 355 -13.00 15.15 -34.39
C ARG A 355 -11.66 15.86 -34.12
N SER A 356 -11.22 15.87 -32.87
CA SER A 356 -9.91 16.36 -32.45
C SER A 356 -8.80 15.38 -32.84
N GLY A 357 -8.26 15.55 -34.05
CA GLY A 357 -7.09 14.82 -34.57
C GLY A 357 -5.78 15.60 -34.49
N VAL A 358 -5.60 16.48 -33.48
CA VAL A 358 -4.46 17.43 -33.43
C VAL A 358 -3.48 17.13 -32.27
N ALA A 359 -3.78 16.18 -31.38
CA ALA A 359 -2.91 15.86 -30.25
C ALA A 359 -1.72 14.93 -30.61
N ASP A 360 -1.84 14.10 -31.65
CA ASP A 360 -0.82 13.09 -31.98
C ASP A 360 0.33 13.61 -32.85
N GLU A 361 0.16 14.74 -33.54
CA GLU A 361 1.19 15.28 -34.44
C GLU A 361 2.25 16.11 -33.69
N GLN A 362 1.88 16.74 -32.56
CA GLN A 362 2.83 17.44 -31.68
C GLN A 362 3.69 16.49 -30.85
N ALA A 363 3.17 15.32 -30.46
CA ALA A 363 3.94 14.28 -29.77
C ALA A 363 5.00 13.63 -30.68
N ARG A 364 4.76 13.58 -32.01
CA ARG A 364 5.70 13.03 -32.98
C ARG A 364 6.89 13.96 -33.27
N LYS A 365 6.69 15.29 -33.22
CA LYS A 365 7.78 16.26 -33.44
C LYS A 365 8.74 16.38 -32.25
N GLN A 366 8.31 16.10 -31.03
CA GLN A 366 9.21 16.15 -29.85
C GLN A 366 10.14 14.93 -29.72
N ARG A 367 9.82 13.78 -30.34
CA ARG A 367 10.69 12.59 -30.32
C ARG A 367 11.82 12.59 -31.35
N SER A 368 11.83 13.54 -32.30
CA SER A 368 12.85 13.62 -33.36
C SER A 368 14.06 14.50 -32.99
N MET A 369 14.08 15.12 -31.80
CA MET A 369 15.05 16.16 -31.45
C MET A 369 16.20 15.71 -30.53
N PHE A 370 16.33 14.42 -30.23
CA PHE A 370 17.33 13.89 -29.28
C PHE A 370 18.25 12.78 -29.82
N GLU A 371 18.30 12.56 -31.13
CA GLU A 371 19.29 11.66 -31.74
C GLU A 371 20.19 12.40 -32.73
N VAL A 372 21.07 13.29 -32.26
CA VAL A 372 22.38 13.56 -32.90
C VAL A 372 23.31 14.10 -31.80
N ILE A 373 24.59 13.71 -31.87
CA ILE A 373 25.74 14.09 -31.02
C ILE A 373 26.00 13.05 -29.91
N ASP A 374 26.78 12.01 -30.21
CA ASP A 374 28.22 12.15 -30.04
C ASP A 374 29.02 11.13 -30.85
N GLY A 375 30.01 11.65 -31.56
CA GLY A 375 30.90 10.90 -32.41
C GLY A 375 32.29 11.52 -32.35
N GLY A 376 33.18 10.86 -31.61
CA GLY A 376 34.61 10.81 -31.89
C GLY A 376 35.53 11.74 -31.10
N LYS A 377 36.45 11.13 -30.33
CA LYS A 377 37.93 11.13 -30.56
C LYS A 377 38.69 10.92 -29.24
N LYS A 378 39.25 9.73 -29.02
CA LYS A 378 40.69 9.38 -29.11
C LYS A 378 40.92 8.02 -28.47
#